data_AF-A0A496VG74-F1
#
_entry.id   AF-A0A496VG74-F1
#
_cell.length_a   1.000
_cell.length_b   1.000
_cell.length_c   1.000
_cell.angle_alpha   90.00
_cell.angle_beta   90.00
_cell.angle_gamma   90.00
#
_symmetry.space_group_name_H-M   'P 1'
#
loop_
_entity.id
_entity.type
_entity.pdbx_description
1 polymer ?
#
loop_
_entity_poly.entity_id
_entity_poly.type
_entity_poly.pdbx_seq_one_letter_code
_entity_poly.pdbx_strand_id
1 'polypeptide(L)'
;MLCESAFETGENVTLTATANVGSEFVNFSGDSDCQKDEIFLSSDVNCTANFKLGSGGTPVPSAPTTSTSSGGSSWSSGSTTSTVITSHSNYNAGGSTLTDLEEIKEGGQIANATIVTEVISHGWLSNITIGAEGIVSGGIATGTIKVEGYYENFQFRGSYLTGLNGAGKIKGMLGGTIFNNSKVRGSIQNVLLAPKCSIIGGILRETIIGDPLYPALLEDLTIMSGSHLDNVSIGLQVEIGEDVTLGAGVEFVLPGVGVNNLGQMISSQTGFLSHVRTENKRHANAIKLTRYEASTLQIEEQLFVDSKHVGQLAETLIVAYHKTVTKTTSYMRVGENWKVWNGETESLEAATPYEALAERMAVPIFDGDLSELPGEFDIYSGYRLETDLSIIFNGDSPLKFSVEN
;
A
#
# COMPACT_ATOMS: atom_id res chain seq x y z
N MET A 1 10.21 0.50 -13.83
CA MET A 1 10.12 1.50 -14.92
C MET A 1 11.53 1.71 -15.42
N LEU A 2 11.78 1.57 -16.72
CA LEU A 2 13.07 1.92 -17.35
C LEU A 2 13.00 3.38 -17.74
N CYS A 3 13.95 4.19 -17.29
CA CYS A 3 14.10 5.59 -17.70
C CYS A 3 15.21 5.64 -18.75
N GLU A 4 14.91 6.10 -19.95
CA GLU A 4 15.88 6.28 -21.04
C GLU A 4 16.02 7.78 -21.35
N SER A 5 17.24 8.24 -21.64
CA SER A 5 17.53 9.62 -22.03
C SER A 5 18.62 9.62 -23.09
N ALA A 6 18.48 10.47 -24.11
CA ALA A 6 19.42 10.58 -25.21
C ALA A 6 20.28 11.84 -25.07
N PHE A 7 21.58 11.69 -25.29
CA PHE A 7 22.58 12.76 -25.21
C PHE A 7 23.45 12.73 -26.47
N GLU A 8 24.07 13.85 -26.81
CA GLU A 8 25.00 13.91 -27.94
C GLU A 8 26.32 13.18 -27.60
N THR A 9 26.96 12.56 -28.60
CA THR A 9 28.21 11.83 -28.38
C THR A 9 29.31 12.78 -27.89
N GLY A 10 29.94 12.43 -26.77
CA GLY A 10 31.03 13.19 -26.16
C GLY A 10 30.62 14.13 -25.02
N GLU A 11 29.38 14.05 -24.53
CA GLU A 11 28.92 14.79 -23.34
C GLU A 11 29.31 14.09 -22.02
N ASN A 12 29.50 14.90 -20.96
CA ASN A 12 29.63 14.42 -19.59
C ASN A 12 28.27 14.49 -18.89
N VAL A 13 27.85 13.38 -18.29
CA VAL A 13 26.57 13.28 -17.55
C VAL A 13 26.83 12.88 -16.10
N THR A 14 26.13 13.53 -15.17
CA THR A 14 26.12 13.16 -13.76
C THR A 14 24.82 12.43 -13.43
N LEU A 15 24.91 11.24 -12.87
CA LEU A 15 23.74 10.50 -12.42
C LEU A 15 23.32 10.96 -11.03
N THR A 16 22.02 11.18 -10.84
CA THR A 16 21.41 11.43 -9.53
C THR A 16 20.28 10.46 -9.28
N ALA A 17 20.11 10.06 -8.02
CA ALA A 17 19.07 9.12 -7.62
C ALA A 17 18.37 9.67 -6.38
N THR A 18 17.06 9.81 -6.47
CA THR A 18 16.21 10.27 -5.36
C THR A 18 15.51 9.06 -4.77
N ALA A 19 15.75 8.78 -3.48
CA ALA A 19 15.12 7.66 -2.79
C ALA A 19 13.70 8.02 -2.35
N ASN A 20 12.77 7.06 -2.49
CA ASN A 20 11.44 7.17 -1.88
C ASN A 20 11.53 7.19 -0.35
N VAL A 21 10.55 7.80 0.32
CA VAL A 21 10.46 7.80 1.79
C VAL A 21 10.54 6.36 2.33
N GLY A 22 11.41 6.14 3.31
CA GLY A 22 11.67 4.81 3.88
C GLY A 22 12.68 3.98 3.09
N SER A 23 13.26 4.52 2.02
CA SER A 23 14.41 3.94 1.32
C SER A 23 15.58 4.92 1.33
N GLU A 24 16.80 4.40 1.19
CA GLU A 24 18.02 5.19 1.02
C GLU A 24 18.74 4.73 -0.24
N PHE A 25 19.27 5.68 -1.00
CA PHE A 25 20.10 5.38 -2.17
C PHE A 25 21.41 4.75 -1.73
N VAL A 26 21.78 3.63 -2.36
CA VAL A 26 22.98 2.87 -2.01
C VAL A 26 24.10 3.18 -3.00
N ASN A 27 23.88 2.90 -4.28
CA ASN A 27 24.85 3.10 -5.35
C ASN A 27 24.20 2.92 -6.74
N PHE A 28 24.91 3.34 -7.77
CA PHE A 28 24.65 2.92 -9.14
C PHE A 28 25.40 1.62 -9.46
N SER A 29 24.76 0.74 -10.22
CA SER A 29 25.32 -0.48 -10.79
C SER A 29 25.04 -0.54 -12.30
N GLY A 30 25.56 -1.56 -12.99
CA GLY A 30 25.45 -1.68 -14.45
C GLY A 30 26.81 -1.55 -15.11
N ASP A 31 26.89 -0.77 -16.19
CA ASP A 31 28.12 -0.53 -16.92
C ASP A 31 29.21 0.12 -16.05
N SER A 32 30.48 -0.08 -16.42
CA SER A 32 31.61 0.35 -15.59
C SER A 32 31.68 1.86 -15.37
N ASP A 33 31.06 2.64 -16.26
CA ASP A 33 31.03 4.10 -16.15
C ASP A 33 30.03 4.58 -15.09
N CYS A 34 29.04 3.77 -14.71
CA CYS A 34 28.01 4.12 -13.73
C CYS A 34 28.55 4.35 -12.30
N GLN A 35 29.77 3.93 -12.01
CA GLN A 35 30.43 4.12 -10.70
C GLN A 35 31.29 5.39 -10.64
N LYS A 36 31.35 6.18 -11.73
CA LYS A 36 32.10 7.43 -11.80
C LYS A 36 31.19 8.61 -11.45
N ASP A 37 31.78 9.67 -10.88
CA ASP A 37 31.05 10.92 -10.56
C ASP A 37 30.57 11.65 -11.84
N GLU A 38 31.27 11.46 -12.96
CA GLU A 38 30.89 11.92 -14.30
C GLU A 38 31.08 10.79 -15.32
N ILE A 39 30.08 10.61 -16.18
CA ILE A 39 30.05 9.61 -17.26
C ILE A 39 30.30 10.33 -18.58
N PHE A 40 31.37 9.94 -19.29
CA PHE A 40 31.61 10.41 -20.65
C PHE A 40 30.89 9.51 -21.65
N LEU A 41 29.90 10.03 -22.36
CA LEU A 41 29.06 9.26 -23.28
C LEU A 41 29.69 9.12 -24.66
N SER A 42 30.57 8.13 -24.81
CA SER A 42 31.11 7.70 -26.12
C SER A 42 30.34 6.54 -26.77
N SER A 43 29.43 5.92 -26.04
CA SER A 43 28.52 4.84 -26.45
C SER A 43 27.31 4.81 -25.50
N ASP A 44 26.31 3.98 -25.78
CA ASP A 44 25.20 3.75 -24.87
C ASP A 44 25.70 3.18 -23.52
N VAL A 45 25.12 3.65 -22.42
CA VAL A 45 25.48 3.26 -21.04
C VAL A 45 24.21 2.89 -20.27
N ASN A 46 24.18 1.69 -19.69
CA ASN A 46 23.07 1.16 -18.90
C ASN A 46 23.40 1.19 -17.40
N CYS A 47 22.76 2.12 -16.67
CA CYS A 47 22.94 2.26 -15.22
C CYS A 47 21.65 1.92 -14.46
N THR A 48 21.79 1.27 -13.31
CA THR A 48 20.71 0.92 -12.38
C THR A 48 20.96 1.59 -11.04
N ALA A 49 20.00 2.36 -10.53
CA ALA A 49 20.04 2.92 -9.18
C ALA A 49 19.56 1.87 -8.16
N ASN A 50 20.38 1.54 -7.17
CA ASN A 50 20.04 0.59 -6.12
C ASN A 50 19.66 1.33 -4.83
N PHE A 51 18.61 0.86 -4.17
CA PHE A 51 18.10 1.42 -2.93
C PHE A 51 17.98 0.31 -1.89
N LYS A 52 18.16 0.66 -0.61
CA LYS A 52 17.83 -0.23 0.52
C LYS A 52 16.73 0.39 1.35
N LEU A 53 15.86 -0.44 1.92
CA LEU A 53 14.85 0.01 2.88
C LEU A 53 15.56 0.46 4.16
N GLY A 54 15.29 1.67 4.61
CA GLY A 54 15.82 2.18 5.87
C GLY A 54 15.22 1.41 7.04
N SER A 55 16.05 0.88 7.94
CA SER A 55 15.57 0.18 9.14
C SER A 55 14.80 1.16 10.04
N GLY A 56 13.54 0.82 10.32
CA GLY A 56 12.58 1.70 10.99
C GLY A 56 13.10 2.37 12.26
N GLY A 57 13.14 3.71 12.22
CA GLY A 57 13.10 4.56 13.40
C GLY A 57 11.76 5.29 13.43
N THR A 58 10.94 5.01 14.44
CA THR A 58 9.70 5.73 14.75
C THR A 58 9.91 7.25 14.81
N PRO A 59 8.94 8.09 14.39
CA PRO A 59 9.03 9.52 14.62
C PRO A 59 8.73 9.83 16.09
N VAL A 60 9.73 10.34 16.83
CA VAL A 60 9.50 10.98 18.13
C VAL A 60 9.50 12.50 17.93
N PRO A 61 8.47 13.22 18.40
CA PRO A 61 8.45 14.68 18.36
C PRO A 61 9.20 15.25 19.57
N SER A 62 10.02 16.29 19.37
CA SER A 62 10.30 17.33 20.37
C SER A 62 11.00 18.53 19.74
N ALA A 63 10.35 19.69 19.85
CA ALA A 63 10.97 21.00 19.65
C ALA A 63 12.02 21.27 20.75
N PRO A 64 12.97 22.20 20.51
CA PRO A 64 12.75 23.52 21.09
C PRO A 64 12.94 24.67 20.10
N THR A 65 12.19 25.73 20.40
CA THR A 65 12.24 27.07 19.81
C THR A 65 13.61 27.75 19.98
N THR A 66 14.07 28.39 18.91
CA THR A 66 14.80 29.67 18.98
C THR A 66 14.19 30.63 17.97
N SER A 67 13.47 31.61 18.50
CA SER A 67 13.01 32.78 17.76
C SER A 67 14.20 33.68 17.42
N THR A 68 14.31 34.08 16.16
CA THR A 68 14.89 35.39 15.83
C THR A 68 14.01 36.06 14.79
N SER A 69 13.52 37.25 15.15
CA SER A 69 12.55 38.06 14.43
C SER A 69 13.19 38.93 13.34
N SER A 70 12.59 38.93 12.15
CA SER A 70 12.34 40.09 11.25
C SER A 70 11.86 39.50 9.91
N GLY A 71 10.83 39.92 9.20
CA GLY A 71 9.85 40.99 9.29
C GLY A 71 9.09 40.96 7.96
N GLY A 72 7.77 41.19 7.98
CA GLY A 72 6.97 41.45 6.77
C GLY A 72 6.28 40.23 6.14
N SER A 73 5.02 40.02 6.49
CA SER A 73 4.07 39.27 5.66
C SER A 73 3.82 40.05 4.37
N SER A 74 4.35 39.55 3.25
CA SER A 74 4.04 40.08 1.92
C SER A 74 3.41 38.99 1.09
N TRP A 75 2.18 39.23 0.62
CA TRP A 75 1.50 38.38 -0.33
C TRP A 75 2.08 38.68 -1.72
N SER A 76 2.96 37.83 -2.24
CA SER A 76 3.46 37.98 -3.60
C SER A 76 2.57 37.25 -4.58
N SER A 77 1.79 38.00 -5.36
CA SER A 77 1.21 37.51 -6.61
C SER A 77 2.23 37.71 -7.73
N GLY A 78 2.91 36.64 -8.17
CA GLY A 78 3.92 36.74 -9.20
C GLY A 78 4.35 35.38 -9.75
N SER A 79 4.20 35.23 -11.07
CA SER A 79 4.67 34.13 -11.92
C SER A 79 6.11 33.75 -11.62
N THR A 80 6.39 32.47 -11.35
CA THR A 80 7.75 31.96 -11.20
C THR A 80 7.98 30.68 -11.98
N THR A 81 8.96 30.77 -12.87
CA THR A 81 9.81 29.71 -13.41
C THR A 81 10.58 29.04 -12.26
N SER A 82 10.62 27.71 -12.25
CA SER A 82 11.14 26.73 -11.29
C SER A 82 11.22 27.23 -9.85
N THR A 83 10.18 26.90 -9.08
CA THR A 83 9.93 27.49 -7.76
C THR A 83 9.97 26.42 -6.68
N VAL A 84 11.00 26.45 -5.83
CA VAL A 84 10.96 25.80 -4.52
C VAL A 84 10.27 26.74 -3.54
N ILE A 85 9.18 26.28 -2.91
CA ILE A 85 8.48 27.05 -1.88
C ILE A 85 9.12 26.73 -0.53
N THR A 86 9.79 27.72 0.05
CA THR A 86 10.59 27.55 1.26
C THR A 86 9.76 27.68 2.55
N SER A 87 10.34 27.26 3.66
CA SER A 87 9.70 27.33 4.99
C SER A 87 9.24 28.76 5.30
N HIS A 88 8.00 28.92 5.79
CA HIS A 88 7.35 30.20 6.13
C HIS A 88 6.86 31.07 4.95
N SER A 89 6.88 30.56 3.72
CA SER A 89 6.21 31.23 2.60
C SER A 89 4.74 30.81 2.51
N ASN A 90 3.85 31.81 2.46
CA ASN A 90 2.43 31.62 2.20
C ASN A 90 2.15 32.12 0.78
N TYR A 91 1.94 31.19 -0.14
CA TYR A 91 1.71 31.49 -1.54
C TYR A 91 0.24 31.24 -1.90
N ASN A 92 -0.50 32.31 -2.17
CA ASN A 92 -1.86 32.20 -2.70
C ASN A 92 -1.82 32.44 -4.21
N ALA A 93 -2.03 31.40 -5.01
CA ALA A 93 -1.95 31.49 -6.45
C ALA A 93 -3.22 32.10 -7.09
N GLY A 94 -4.28 32.36 -6.32
CA GLY A 94 -5.50 33.03 -6.82
C GLY A 94 -6.20 32.28 -7.95
N GLY A 95 -6.06 30.96 -8.02
CA GLY A 95 -6.55 30.07 -9.08
C GLY A 95 -5.54 29.81 -10.19
N SER A 96 -4.35 30.42 -10.15
CA SER A 96 -3.35 30.28 -11.21
C SER A 96 -2.84 28.85 -11.35
N THR A 97 -2.47 28.49 -12.58
CA THR A 97 -1.81 27.23 -12.90
C THR A 97 -0.32 27.31 -12.64
N LEU A 98 0.22 26.34 -11.91
CA LEU A 98 1.63 26.17 -11.60
C LEU A 98 2.18 25.04 -12.46
N THR A 99 3.10 25.40 -13.36
CA THR A 99 3.72 24.48 -14.33
C THR A 99 5.17 24.15 -14.00
N ASP A 100 5.75 24.80 -13.00
CA ASP A 100 7.18 24.77 -12.72
C ASP A 100 7.43 24.90 -11.19
N LEU A 101 6.65 24.13 -10.45
CA LEU A 101 6.75 23.96 -9.00
C LEU A 101 7.34 22.58 -8.79
N GLU A 102 8.47 22.48 -8.10
CA GLU A 102 9.15 21.19 -7.88
C GLU A 102 8.93 20.68 -6.46
N GLU A 103 9.04 21.58 -5.47
CA GLU A 103 9.03 21.21 -4.06
C GLU A 103 8.32 22.26 -3.18
N ILE A 104 7.56 21.77 -2.20
CA ILE A 104 7.05 22.56 -1.08
C ILE A 104 7.73 22.08 0.19
N LYS A 105 8.63 22.89 0.76
CA LYS A 105 9.37 22.52 1.97
C LYS A 105 8.50 22.54 3.21
N GLU A 106 9.01 21.94 4.28
CA GLU A 106 8.37 21.96 5.59
C GLU A 106 8.04 23.39 6.03
N GLY A 107 6.79 23.60 6.47
CA GLY A 107 6.28 24.93 6.86
C GLY A 107 5.93 25.87 5.69
N GLY A 108 6.19 25.48 4.44
CA GLY A 108 5.67 26.17 3.25
C GLY A 108 4.17 25.92 3.06
N GLN A 109 3.45 26.88 2.49
CA GLN A 109 2.01 26.77 2.25
C GLN A 109 1.63 27.29 0.86
N ILE A 110 0.86 26.49 0.11
CA ILE A 110 0.18 26.93 -1.11
C ILE A 110 -1.31 26.92 -0.90
N ALA A 111 -1.99 27.97 -1.38
CA ALA A 111 -3.42 28.06 -1.43
C ALA A 111 -3.94 28.42 -2.83
N ASN A 112 -5.12 27.89 -3.18
CA ASN A 112 -5.90 28.25 -4.37
C ASN A 112 -5.06 28.17 -5.65
N ALA A 113 -4.50 27.01 -5.97
CA ALA A 113 -3.67 26.81 -7.16
C ALA A 113 -4.14 25.60 -7.97
N THR A 114 -3.81 25.60 -9.26
CA THR A 114 -3.88 24.41 -10.11
C THR A 114 -2.47 23.89 -10.37
N ILE A 115 -2.13 22.69 -9.93
CA ILE A 115 -0.81 22.07 -10.13
C ILE A 115 -0.91 21.12 -11.33
N VAL A 116 -0.06 21.31 -12.35
CA VAL A 116 0.00 20.47 -13.57
C VAL A 116 1.40 19.92 -13.85
N THR A 117 2.20 19.85 -12.79
CA THR A 117 3.58 19.35 -12.80
C THR A 117 3.75 18.36 -11.65
N GLU A 118 4.88 17.66 -11.61
CA GLU A 118 5.29 16.85 -10.47
C GLU A 118 5.76 17.73 -9.31
N VAL A 119 5.27 17.44 -8.10
CA VAL A 119 5.59 18.17 -6.87
C VAL A 119 5.80 17.23 -5.70
N ILE A 120 6.94 17.38 -5.02
CA ILE A 120 7.17 16.78 -3.70
C ILE A 120 6.77 17.78 -2.62
N SER A 121 5.87 17.40 -1.73
CA SER A 121 5.41 18.27 -0.66
C SER A 121 5.73 17.74 0.73
N HIS A 122 6.34 18.61 1.52
CA HIS A 122 6.50 18.51 2.96
C HIS A 122 5.67 19.59 3.69
N GLY A 123 4.94 20.41 2.94
CA GLY A 123 4.20 21.57 3.44
C GLY A 123 2.68 21.39 3.38
N TRP A 124 1.97 22.52 3.35
CA TRP A 124 0.51 22.56 3.32
C TRP A 124 -0.01 22.91 1.93
N LEU A 125 -1.00 22.15 1.48
CA LEU A 125 -1.76 22.38 0.26
C LEU A 125 -3.20 22.71 0.65
N SER A 126 -3.69 23.90 0.30
CA SER A 126 -5.04 24.34 0.65
C SER A 126 -5.84 24.74 -0.59
N ASN A 127 -7.05 24.19 -0.74
CA ASN A 127 -7.91 24.52 -1.88
C ASN A 127 -7.22 24.31 -3.24
N ILE A 128 -6.56 23.16 -3.41
CA ILE A 128 -5.75 22.85 -4.60
C ILE A 128 -6.54 22.01 -5.59
N THR A 129 -6.33 22.31 -6.87
CA THR A 129 -6.63 21.40 -7.97
C THR A 129 -5.33 20.78 -8.47
N ILE A 130 -5.25 19.46 -8.52
CA ILE A 130 -4.18 18.74 -9.22
C ILE A 130 -4.76 18.41 -10.60
N GLY A 131 -4.29 19.09 -11.63
CA GLY A 131 -4.76 18.90 -13.00
C GLY A 131 -4.35 17.53 -13.57
N ALA A 132 -4.79 17.22 -14.79
CA ALA A 132 -4.61 15.90 -15.40
C ALA A 132 -3.14 15.41 -15.47
N GLU A 133 -2.20 16.34 -15.71
CA GLU A 133 -0.75 16.05 -15.75
C GLU A 133 -0.06 16.28 -14.39
N GLY A 134 -0.82 16.72 -13.37
CA GLY A 134 -0.30 17.01 -12.05
C GLY A 134 -0.05 15.72 -11.26
N ILE A 135 1.14 15.64 -10.67
CA ILE A 135 1.55 14.56 -9.78
C ILE A 135 1.98 15.23 -8.48
N VAL A 136 1.36 14.88 -7.35
CA VAL A 136 1.80 15.38 -6.05
C VAL A 136 2.09 14.20 -5.14
N SER A 137 3.19 14.27 -4.40
CA SER A 137 3.54 13.28 -3.37
C SER A 137 3.78 14.00 -2.05
N GLY A 138 3.10 13.58 -0.99
CA GLY A 138 3.32 14.12 0.35
C GLY A 138 2.44 15.30 0.77
N GLY A 139 2.79 15.86 1.93
CA GLY A 139 2.22 17.08 2.46
C GLY A 139 0.91 16.90 3.22
N ILE A 140 0.36 18.04 3.64
CA ILE A 140 -0.91 18.13 4.35
C ILE A 140 -1.93 18.86 3.48
N ALA A 141 -2.94 18.12 3.03
CA ALA A 141 -4.01 18.63 2.19
C ALA A 141 -5.19 19.14 3.05
N THR A 142 -5.63 20.38 2.80
CA THR A 142 -6.67 21.08 3.57
C THR A 142 -7.68 21.79 2.68
N GLY A 143 -8.81 22.20 3.28
CA GLY A 143 -9.88 22.85 2.53
C GLY A 143 -10.54 21.87 1.55
N THR A 144 -10.73 22.29 0.30
CA THR A 144 -11.32 21.45 -0.75
C THR A 144 -10.27 21.03 -1.76
N ILE A 145 -10.09 19.74 -1.97
CA ILE A 145 -9.07 19.23 -2.90
C ILE A 145 -9.75 18.59 -4.11
N LYS A 146 -9.27 18.92 -5.30
CA LYS A 146 -9.70 18.28 -6.54
C LYS A 146 -8.51 17.60 -7.19
N VAL A 147 -8.64 16.33 -7.54
CA VAL A 147 -7.60 15.55 -8.21
C VAL A 147 -8.13 15.11 -9.56
N GLU A 148 -7.48 15.52 -10.64
CA GLU A 148 -7.70 15.00 -11.99
C GLU A 148 -6.51 14.15 -12.46
N GLY A 149 -5.30 14.44 -11.96
CA GLY A 149 -4.09 13.63 -12.12
C GLY A 149 -3.87 12.65 -10.97
N TYR A 150 -2.71 12.71 -10.32
CA TYR A 150 -2.29 11.76 -9.28
C TYR A 150 -1.87 12.44 -7.97
N TYR A 151 -2.34 11.90 -6.82
CA TYR A 151 -1.93 12.38 -5.49
C TYR A 151 -1.67 11.22 -4.52
N GLU A 152 -0.48 11.15 -3.93
CA GLU A 152 -0.11 10.07 -3.01
C GLU A 152 0.57 10.54 -1.71
N ASN A 153 0.63 9.63 -0.74
CA ASN A 153 1.44 9.75 0.48
C ASN A 153 1.14 10.98 1.36
N PHE A 154 -0.12 11.41 1.43
CA PHE A 154 -0.50 12.67 2.07
C PHE A 154 -1.43 12.49 3.28
N GLN A 155 -1.49 13.53 4.11
CA GLN A 155 -2.49 13.64 5.17
C GLN A 155 -3.64 14.54 4.69
N PHE A 156 -4.87 14.04 4.75
CA PHE A 156 -6.05 14.84 4.50
C PHE A 156 -6.63 15.38 5.80
N ARG A 157 -6.76 16.71 5.88
CA ARG A 157 -7.38 17.44 7.01
C ARG A 157 -8.47 18.42 6.54
N GLY A 158 -8.87 18.31 5.27
CA GLY A 158 -9.83 19.21 4.63
C GLY A 158 -11.29 18.83 4.86
N SER A 159 -12.16 19.50 4.10
CA SER A 159 -13.61 19.29 4.08
C SER A 159 -14.01 18.17 3.11
N TYR A 160 -13.51 18.20 1.87
CA TYR A 160 -13.63 17.04 0.98
C TYR A 160 -12.51 17.02 -0.07
N LEU A 161 -12.21 15.82 -0.55
CA LEU A 161 -11.37 15.55 -1.70
C LEU A 161 -12.19 14.80 -2.75
N THR A 162 -12.14 15.26 -4.00
CA THR A 162 -12.84 14.61 -5.12
C THR A 162 -11.91 14.29 -6.29
N GLY A 163 -12.09 13.12 -6.91
CA GLY A 163 -11.40 12.72 -8.14
C GLY A 163 -12.18 13.04 -9.43
N LEU A 164 -13.28 13.82 -9.34
CA LEU A 164 -14.07 14.20 -10.51
C LEU A 164 -13.36 15.28 -11.34
N ASN A 165 -13.37 15.12 -12.65
CA ASN A 165 -12.96 16.17 -13.58
C ASN A 165 -14.08 17.20 -13.84
N GLY A 166 -13.79 18.22 -14.65
CA GLY A 166 -14.78 19.24 -15.04
C GLY A 166 -16.04 18.71 -15.75
N ALA A 167 -16.01 17.49 -16.30
CA ALA A 167 -17.16 16.83 -16.93
C ALA A 167 -17.93 15.89 -15.97
N GLY A 168 -17.55 15.85 -14.68
CA GLY A 168 -18.17 14.97 -13.69
C GLY A 168 -17.78 13.50 -13.85
N LYS A 169 -16.68 13.18 -14.54
CA LYS A 169 -16.15 11.81 -14.63
C LYS A 169 -15.04 11.60 -13.60
N ILE A 170 -15.01 10.42 -13.00
CA ILE A 170 -13.92 9.99 -12.11
C ILE A 170 -12.64 9.84 -12.94
N LYS A 171 -11.61 10.60 -12.60
CA LYS A 171 -10.30 10.63 -13.28
C LYS A 171 -9.13 10.68 -12.31
N GLY A 172 -9.27 11.42 -11.22
CA GLY A 172 -8.23 11.54 -10.20
C GLY A 172 -7.92 10.19 -9.56
N MET A 173 -6.63 9.88 -9.52
CA MET A 173 -6.09 8.69 -8.89
C MET A 173 -5.35 9.05 -7.61
N LEU A 174 -5.61 8.30 -6.55
CA LEU A 174 -4.92 8.41 -5.28
C LEU A 174 -4.02 7.20 -5.05
N GLY A 175 -2.84 7.40 -4.48
CA GLY A 175 -1.89 6.31 -4.24
C GLY A 175 -1.14 6.39 -2.92
N GLY A 176 -0.30 5.38 -2.69
CA GLY A 176 0.49 5.28 -1.48
C GLY A 176 -0.37 5.21 -0.21
N THR A 177 0.14 5.76 0.90
CA THR A 177 -0.57 5.78 2.19
C THR A 177 -1.23 7.12 2.44
N ILE A 178 -2.53 7.11 2.75
CA ILE A 178 -3.35 8.31 2.92
C ILE A 178 -3.98 8.26 4.30
N PHE A 179 -3.72 9.32 5.09
CA PHE A 179 -4.34 9.47 6.40
C PHE A 179 -5.40 10.56 6.36
N ASN A 180 -6.68 10.20 6.43
CA ASN A 180 -7.75 11.17 6.60
C ASN A 180 -7.98 11.46 8.09
N ASN A 181 -7.24 12.44 8.59
CA ASN A 181 -7.28 12.93 9.96
C ASN A 181 -8.16 14.17 10.12
N SER A 182 -9.12 14.38 9.22
CA SER A 182 -9.98 15.56 9.23
C SER A 182 -10.84 15.64 10.49
N LYS A 183 -10.73 16.76 11.22
CA LYS A 183 -11.55 17.05 12.41
C LYS A 183 -12.89 17.71 12.09
N VAL A 184 -13.14 17.96 10.81
CA VAL A 184 -14.38 18.59 10.30
C VAL A 184 -15.23 17.60 9.51
N ARG A 185 -15.11 16.30 9.81
CA ARG A 185 -15.77 15.20 9.08
C ARG A 185 -15.43 15.21 7.59
N GLY A 186 -14.15 15.43 7.29
CA GLY A 186 -13.66 15.47 5.93
C GLY A 186 -13.77 14.13 5.22
N SER A 187 -14.11 14.15 3.94
CA SER A 187 -14.31 12.93 3.15
C SER A 187 -13.46 12.83 1.90
N ILE A 188 -13.17 11.61 1.49
CA ILE A 188 -12.66 11.29 0.14
C ILE A 188 -13.81 10.68 -0.66
N GLN A 189 -13.98 11.10 -1.91
CA GLN A 189 -15.10 10.68 -2.76
C GLN A 189 -14.78 10.69 -4.24
N ASN A 190 -15.42 9.81 -5.02
CA ASN A 190 -15.30 9.79 -6.49
C ASN A 190 -13.85 9.69 -6.97
N VAL A 191 -13.11 8.69 -6.50
CA VAL A 191 -11.67 8.52 -6.79
C VAL A 191 -11.35 7.14 -7.34
N LEU A 192 -10.29 7.09 -8.16
CA LEU A 192 -9.56 5.86 -8.44
C LEU A 192 -8.48 5.68 -7.38
N LEU A 193 -8.21 4.44 -6.97
CA LEU A 193 -7.13 4.09 -6.07
C LEU A 193 -6.08 3.26 -6.82
N ALA A 194 -4.84 3.69 -6.74
CA ALA A 194 -3.71 3.02 -7.34
C ALA A 194 -3.45 1.65 -6.68
N PRO A 195 -2.71 0.76 -7.35
CA PRO A 195 -2.29 -0.52 -6.78
C PRO A 195 -1.74 -0.39 -5.36
N LYS A 196 -2.25 -1.20 -4.43
CA LYS A 196 -1.82 -1.26 -3.02
C LYS A 196 -1.95 0.06 -2.25
N CYS A 197 -2.77 1.00 -2.71
CA CYS A 197 -3.08 2.21 -1.94
C CYS A 197 -3.68 1.83 -0.58
N SER A 198 -3.37 2.60 0.47
CA SER A 198 -3.97 2.43 1.79
C SER A 198 -4.61 3.74 2.24
N ILE A 199 -5.88 3.68 2.64
CA ILE A 199 -6.61 4.81 3.23
C ILE A 199 -6.96 4.44 4.67
N ILE A 200 -6.49 5.29 5.59
CA ILE A 200 -6.68 5.13 7.02
C ILE A 200 -7.41 6.36 7.55
N GLY A 201 -8.46 6.16 8.33
CA GLY A 201 -9.17 7.26 8.98
C GLY A 201 -10.31 7.86 8.15
N GLY A 202 -11.20 8.57 8.85
CA GLY A 202 -12.12 9.52 8.25
C GLY A 202 -13.30 8.88 7.52
N ILE A 203 -13.73 9.51 6.41
CA ILE A 203 -14.99 9.18 5.74
C ILE A 203 -14.75 8.94 4.24
N LEU A 204 -15.33 7.86 3.72
CA LEU A 204 -15.51 7.62 2.29
C LEU A 204 -16.98 7.80 1.91
N ARG A 205 -17.23 8.40 0.76
CA ARG A 205 -18.58 8.52 0.19
C ARG A 205 -18.57 8.48 -1.34
N GLU A 206 -19.75 8.30 -1.93
CA GLU A 206 -19.93 8.13 -3.38
C GLU A 206 -19.14 6.91 -3.90
N THR A 207 -18.56 7.00 -5.09
CA THR A 207 -17.87 5.90 -5.76
C THR A 207 -16.37 5.87 -5.46
N ILE A 208 -15.85 4.72 -5.05
CA ILE A 208 -14.42 4.45 -4.83
C ILE A 208 -14.03 3.19 -5.60
N ILE A 209 -13.03 3.29 -6.48
CA ILE A 209 -12.64 2.19 -7.36
C ILE A 209 -11.15 1.94 -7.22
N GLY A 210 -10.76 0.79 -6.69
CA GLY A 210 -9.36 0.37 -6.63
C GLY A 210 -8.87 -0.41 -7.84
N ASP A 211 -7.63 -0.87 -7.74
CA ASP A 211 -7.00 -1.71 -8.76
C ASP A 211 -7.49 -3.17 -8.64
N PRO A 212 -7.91 -3.82 -9.74
CA PRO A 212 -8.48 -5.16 -9.70
C PRO A 212 -7.49 -6.25 -9.28
N LEU A 213 -6.20 -6.08 -9.53
CA LEU A 213 -5.16 -7.07 -9.23
C LEU A 213 -4.53 -6.84 -7.84
N TYR A 214 -4.39 -5.58 -7.46
CA TYR A 214 -3.79 -5.12 -6.21
C TYR A 214 -4.72 -4.12 -5.50
N PRO A 215 -5.82 -4.62 -4.91
CA PRO A 215 -6.85 -3.80 -4.30
C PRO A 215 -6.28 -2.84 -3.26
N ALA A 216 -6.94 -1.68 -3.14
CA ALA A 216 -6.59 -0.72 -2.11
C ALA A 216 -7.18 -1.14 -0.76
N LEU A 217 -6.42 -0.94 0.30
CA LEU A 217 -6.76 -1.32 1.67
C LEU A 217 -7.41 -0.14 2.41
N LEU A 218 -8.58 -0.37 2.99
CA LEU A 218 -9.38 0.62 3.71
C LEU A 218 -9.43 0.27 5.19
N GLU A 219 -9.06 1.19 6.09
CA GLU A 219 -8.93 0.92 7.52
C GLU A 219 -9.38 2.09 8.39
N ASP A 220 -9.90 1.80 9.58
CA ASP A 220 -10.26 2.80 10.61
C ASP A 220 -11.12 3.96 10.05
N LEU A 221 -12.11 3.64 9.21
CA LEU A 221 -12.89 4.66 8.49
C LEU A 221 -14.36 4.27 8.38
N THR A 222 -15.19 5.27 8.07
CA THR A 222 -16.62 5.07 7.81
C THR A 222 -16.89 5.20 6.30
N ILE A 223 -17.55 4.19 5.72
CA ILE A 223 -18.11 4.24 4.37
C ILE A 223 -19.59 4.65 4.50
N MET A 224 -19.93 5.82 3.95
CA MET A 224 -21.27 6.39 4.05
C MET A 224 -22.31 5.61 3.24
N SER A 225 -23.57 5.64 3.70
CA SER A 225 -24.70 5.05 2.96
C SER A 225 -24.81 5.61 1.53
N GLY A 226 -25.18 4.75 0.57
CA GLY A 226 -25.27 5.09 -0.85
C GLY A 226 -23.95 5.03 -1.62
N SER A 227 -22.83 4.71 -0.96
CA SER A 227 -21.54 4.52 -1.63
C SER A 227 -21.50 3.29 -2.53
N HIS A 228 -20.57 3.31 -3.49
CA HIS A 228 -20.25 2.16 -4.35
C HIS A 228 -18.75 1.88 -4.31
N LEU A 229 -18.38 0.64 -4.02
CA LEU A 229 -16.99 0.21 -3.92
C LEU A 229 -16.69 -0.87 -4.95
N ASP A 230 -15.58 -0.76 -5.67
CA ASP A 230 -15.02 -1.82 -6.50
C ASP A 230 -13.53 -2.00 -6.18
N ASN A 231 -13.05 -3.25 -6.20
CA ASN A 231 -11.64 -3.62 -6.12
C ASN A 231 -10.91 -3.02 -4.90
N VAL A 232 -11.51 -3.14 -3.71
CA VAL A 232 -10.92 -2.71 -2.44
C VAL A 232 -10.97 -3.82 -1.41
N SER A 233 -10.01 -3.82 -0.49
CA SER A 233 -9.96 -4.70 0.67
C SER A 233 -10.44 -3.91 1.88
N ILE A 234 -11.55 -4.34 2.47
CA ILE A 234 -12.15 -3.74 3.66
C ILE A 234 -11.44 -4.32 4.88
N GLY A 235 -10.62 -3.48 5.51
CA GLY A 235 -9.81 -3.81 6.67
C GLY A 235 -10.54 -3.75 8.00
N LEU A 236 -9.74 -3.80 9.06
CA LEU A 236 -10.23 -3.73 10.43
C LEU A 236 -10.81 -2.35 10.74
N GLN A 237 -11.79 -2.32 11.64
CA GLN A 237 -12.40 -1.08 12.16
C GLN A 237 -13.03 -0.20 11.07
N VAL A 238 -13.48 -0.82 9.97
CA VAL A 238 -14.28 -0.13 8.94
C VAL A 238 -15.76 -0.24 9.26
N GLU A 239 -16.43 0.90 9.36
CA GLU A 239 -17.89 0.98 9.52
C GLU A 239 -18.54 1.14 8.15
N ILE A 240 -19.52 0.29 7.82
CA ILE A 240 -20.22 0.31 6.52
C ILE A 240 -21.67 0.74 6.74
N GLY A 241 -22.10 1.79 6.03
CA GLY A 241 -23.49 2.25 6.03
C GLY A 241 -24.47 1.25 5.39
N GLU A 242 -25.76 1.37 5.73
CA GLU A 242 -26.80 0.39 5.37
C GLU A 242 -26.99 0.17 3.86
N ASP A 243 -26.80 1.20 3.02
CA ASP A 243 -27.01 1.13 1.56
C ASP A 243 -25.70 1.22 0.75
N VAL A 244 -24.60 0.67 1.27
CA VAL A 244 -23.34 0.59 0.52
C VAL A 244 -23.41 -0.56 -0.50
N THR A 245 -23.15 -0.23 -1.76
CA THR A 245 -23.03 -1.23 -2.84
C THR A 245 -21.60 -1.76 -2.89
N LEU A 246 -21.43 -3.05 -2.65
CA LEU A 246 -20.16 -3.76 -2.80
C LEU A 246 -20.14 -4.42 -4.18
N GLY A 247 -19.35 -3.85 -5.08
CA GLY A 247 -19.20 -4.33 -6.44
C GLY A 247 -18.09 -5.37 -6.59
N ALA A 248 -17.52 -5.43 -7.79
CA ALA A 248 -16.57 -6.48 -8.16
C ALA A 248 -15.26 -6.34 -7.38
N GLY A 249 -14.67 -7.47 -6.97
CA GLY A 249 -13.35 -7.50 -6.35
C GLY A 249 -13.28 -6.87 -4.95
N VAL A 250 -14.42 -6.56 -4.31
CA VAL A 250 -14.45 -6.18 -2.90
C VAL A 250 -14.23 -7.41 -2.02
N GLU A 251 -13.30 -7.30 -1.08
CA GLU A 251 -12.96 -8.37 -0.14
C GLU A 251 -12.84 -7.84 1.30
N PHE A 252 -12.82 -8.73 2.27
CA PHE A 252 -12.80 -8.39 3.69
C PHE A 252 -11.60 -9.03 4.37
N VAL A 253 -10.95 -8.25 5.24
CA VAL A 253 -10.04 -8.79 6.24
C VAL A 253 -10.90 -9.50 7.28
N LEU A 254 -10.68 -10.81 7.44
CA LEU A 254 -11.44 -11.65 8.36
C LEU A 254 -10.68 -11.84 9.67
N PRO A 255 -11.38 -11.85 10.82
CA PRO A 255 -10.74 -12.07 12.11
C PRO A 255 -10.22 -13.50 12.21
N GLY A 256 -9.02 -13.65 12.77
CA GLY A 256 -8.47 -14.94 13.11
C GLY A 256 -8.97 -15.49 14.44
N VAL A 257 -8.47 -16.69 14.74
CA VAL A 257 -8.69 -17.42 15.98
C VAL A 257 -7.34 -17.63 16.67
N GLY A 258 -7.33 -17.47 17.99
CA GLY A 258 -6.18 -17.82 18.82
C GLY A 258 -6.44 -19.08 19.64
N VAL A 259 -5.40 -19.90 19.83
CA VAL A 259 -5.39 -21.06 20.72
C VAL A 259 -4.11 -21.06 21.54
N ASN A 260 -4.20 -21.23 22.86
CA ASN A 260 -3.02 -21.31 23.73
C ASN A 260 -2.37 -22.71 23.71
N ASN A 261 -1.25 -22.86 24.41
CA ASN A 261 -0.52 -24.14 24.51
C ASN A 261 -1.28 -25.29 25.21
N LEU A 262 -2.44 -25.02 25.82
CA LEU A 262 -3.34 -26.01 26.40
C LEU A 262 -4.51 -26.36 25.47
N GLY A 263 -4.55 -25.82 24.25
CA GLY A 263 -5.65 -26.01 23.31
C GLY A 263 -6.89 -25.17 23.62
N GLN A 264 -6.80 -24.17 24.51
CA GLN A 264 -7.92 -23.31 24.86
C GLN A 264 -7.97 -22.08 23.95
N MET A 265 -9.19 -21.72 23.54
CA MET A 265 -9.43 -20.54 22.71
C MET A 265 -9.02 -19.25 23.43
N ILE A 266 -8.29 -18.38 22.72
CA ILE A 266 -7.93 -17.04 23.16
C ILE A 266 -8.37 -16.00 22.13
N SER A 267 -8.70 -14.80 22.59
CA SER A 267 -9.07 -13.69 21.69
C SER A 267 -7.84 -13.16 20.98
N SER A 268 -7.94 -12.90 19.68
CA SER A 268 -6.96 -12.14 18.93
C SER A 268 -7.68 -11.15 18.01
N GLN A 269 -7.07 -9.99 17.81
CA GLN A 269 -7.49 -9.02 16.81
C GLN A 269 -6.77 -9.18 15.47
N THR A 270 -5.97 -10.25 15.31
CA THR A 270 -5.25 -10.48 14.06
C THR A 270 -6.23 -10.68 12.91
N GLY A 271 -6.06 -9.89 11.86
CA GLY A 271 -6.82 -10.00 10.62
C GLY A 271 -6.09 -10.83 9.56
N PHE A 272 -6.85 -11.51 8.72
CA PHE A 272 -6.40 -12.40 7.65
C PHE A 272 -7.06 -11.98 6.34
N LEU A 273 -6.24 -11.82 5.29
CA LEU A 273 -6.69 -11.53 3.95
C LEU A 273 -5.97 -12.44 2.94
N SER A 274 -6.73 -13.39 2.41
CA SER A 274 -6.25 -14.37 1.45
C SER A 274 -6.23 -13.81 0.03
N HIS A 275 -5.08 -13.92 -0.64
CA HIS A 275 -4.94 -13.60 -2.06
C HIS A 275 -4.73 -14.88 -2.87
N VAL A 276 -5.66 -15.14 -3.79
CA VAL A 276 -5.51 -16.19 -4.81
C VAL A 276 -5.36 -15.51 -6.17
N ARG A 277 -4.21 -15.69 -6.82
CA ARG A 277 -3.89 -15.10 -8.11
C ARG A 277 -3.48 -16.17 -9.12
N THR A 278 -3.86 -15.94 -10.35
CA THR A 278 -3.31 -16.61 -11.54
C THR A 278 -2.72 -15.53 -12.44
N GLU A 279 -1.93 -15.89 -13.46
CA GLU A 279 -1.10 -14.99 -14.28
C GLU A 279 -1.49 -13.50 -14.28
N ASN A 280 -2.72 -13.16 -14.72
CA ASN A 280 -3.20 -11.77 -14.78
C ASN A 280 -4.55 -11.54 -14.07
N LYS A 281 -4.94 -12.41 -13.13
CA LYS A 281 -6.25 -12.36 -12.50
C LYS A 281 -6.19 -12.69 -11.02
N ARG A 282 -6.81 -11.83 -10.22
CA ARG A 282 -7.14 -12.11 -8.83
C ARG A 282 -8.48 -12.84 -8.76
N HIS A 283 -8.58 -13.79 -7.85
CA HIS A 283 -9.78 -14.57 -7.60
C HIS A 283 -10.22 -14.39 -6.15
N ALA A 284 -11.53 -14.46 -5.92
CA ALA A 284 -12.09 -14.52 -4.58
C ALA A 284 -11.77 -15.87 -3.92
N ASN A 285 -11.86 -15.90 -2.59
CA ASN A 285 -11.78 -17.15 -1.84
C ASN A 285 -12.87 -18.15 -2.30
N ALA A 286 -12.61 -19.44 -2.17
CA ALA A 286 -13.44 -20.56 -2.63
C ALA A 286 -13.61 -20.66 -4.16
N ILE A 287 -12.66 -20.11 -4.94
CA ILE A 287 -12.67 -20.22 -6.40
C ILE A 287 -12.49 -21.67 -6.88
N LYS A 288 -13.18 -22.01 -7.98
CA LYS A 288 -12.95 -23.22 -8.76
C LYS A 288 -12.10 -22.87 -9.98
N LEU A 289 -10.87 -23.37 -9.99
CA LEU A 289 -9.86 -23.11 -11.01
C LEU A 289 -9.87 -24.23 -12.05
N THR A 290 -9.77 -23.86 -13.33
CA THR A 290 -9.43 -24.81 -14.38
C THR A 290 -7.99 -25.31 -14.20
N ARG A 291 -7.63 -26.45 -14.81
CA ARG A 291 -6.25 -26.95 -14.81
C ARG A 291 -5.25 -25.90 -15.37
N TYR A 292 -5.66 -25.16 -16.40
CA TYR A 292 -4.82 -24.10 -16.98
C TYR A 292 -4.60 -22.93 -16.02
N GLU A 293 -5.66 -22.47 -15.33
CA GLU A 293 -5.51 -21.42 -14.30
C GLU A 293 -4.61 -21.89 -13.14
N ALA A 294 -4.69 -23.17 -12.77
CA ALA A 294 -3.89 -23.74 -11.70
C ALA A 294 -2.40 -23.95 -12.04
N SER A 295 -1.96 -23.76 -13.30
CA SER A 295 -0.54 -23.92 -13.67
C SER A 295 0.34 -22.72 -13.33
N THR A 296 -0.27 -21.59 -12.98
CA THR A 296 0.43 -20.35 -12.61
C THR A 296 -0.13 -19.80 -11.30
N LEU A 297 -0.39 -20.67 -10.33
CA LEU A 297 -1.11 -20.32 -9.12
C LEU A 297 -0.17 -19.65 -8.12
N GLN A 298 -0.59 -18.48 -7.65
CA GLN A 298 0.07 -17.73 -6.58
C GLN A 298 -0.91 -17.55 -5.42
N ILE A 299 -0.50 -17.97 -4.24
CA ILE A 299 -1.27 -17.91 -3.01
C ILE A 299 -0.45 -17.20 -1.95
N GLU A 300 -1.02 -16.15 -1.38
CA GLU A 300 -0.43 -15.32 -0.34
C GLU A 300 -1.50 -15.01 0.70
N GLU A 301 -1.11 -14.95 1.96
CA GLU A 301 -1.96 -14.45 3.04
C GLU A 301 -1.37 -13.15 3.58
N GLN A 302 -2.16 -12.09 3.62
CA GLN A 302 -1.78 -10.85 4.29
C GLN A 302 -2.30 -10.87 5.73
N LEU A 303 -1.38 -10.76 6.68
CA LEU A 303 -1.67 -10.71 8.10
C LEU A 303 -1.65 -9.28 8.62
N PHE A 304 -2.66 -8.95 9.41
CA PHE A 304 -2.79 -7.71 10.17
C PHE A 304 -2.59 -8.08 11.63
N VAL A 305 -1.35 -8.04 12.10
CA VAL A 305 -0.97 -8.63 13.39
C VAL A 305 -1.57 -7.83 14.54
N ASP A 306 -2.20 -8.52 15.50
CA ASP A 306 -2.67 -7.90 16.74
C ASP A 306 -1.55 -7.07 17.38
N SER A 307 -1.83 -5.81 17.70
CA SER A 307 -0.88 -4.88 18.31
C SER A 307 -0.13 -5.45 19.53
N LYS A 308 -0.74 -6.39 20.27
CA LYS A 308 -0.10 -7.07 21.41
C LYS A 308 1.02 -8.02 20.99
N HIS A 309 0.94 -8.54 19.77
CA HIS A 309 1.86 -9.53 19.20
C HIS A 309 2.95 -8.90 18.33
N VAL A 310 2.76 -7.66 17.86
CA VAL A 310 3.77 -6.91 17.10
C VAL A 310 5.08 -6.81 17.91
N GLY A 311 6.20 -7.06 17.23
CA GLY A 311 7.55 -7.04 17.81
C GLY A 311 7.93 -8.31 18.58
N GLN A 312 7.04 -9.29 18.75
CA GLN A 312 7.37 -10.55 19.40
C GLN A 312 8.05 -11.53 18.43
N LEU A 313 8.88 -12.41 19.00
CA LEU A 313 9.41 -13.60 18.34
C LEU A 313 8.27 -14.56 18.01
N ALA A 314 8.23 -15.00 16.76
CA ALA A 314 7.21 -15.92 16.29
C ALA A 314 7.68 -16.71 15.08
N GLU A 315 6.94 -17.76 14.76
CA GLU A 315 7.12 -18.51 13.52
C GLU A 315 5.78 -18.66 12.81
N THR A 316 5.79 -18.60 11.49
CA THR A 316 4.59 -18.86 10.70
C THR A 316 4.34 -20.35 10.60
N LEU A 317 3.07 -20.74 10.65
CA LEU A 317 2.60 -22.10 10.45
C LEU A 317 1.65 -22.11 9.26
N ILE A 318 1.82 -23.08 8.37
CA ILE A 318 0.95 -23.25 7.20
C ILE A 318 0.62 -24.73 7.06
N VAL A 319 -0.67 -25.02 7.02
CA VAL A 319 -1.24 -26.37 6.83
C VAL A 319 -2.19 -26.34 5.65
N ALA A 320 -2.11 -27.36 4.80
CA ALA A 320 -3.03 -27.55 3.68
C ALA A 320 -3.68 -28.92 3.75
N TYR A 321 -5.00 -28.96 3.59
CA TYR A 321 -5.76 -30.19 3.38
C TYR A 321 -6.14 -30.29 1.92
N HIS A 322 -5.59 -31.29 1.22
CA HIS A 322 -6.00 -31.64 -0.14
C HIS A 322 -7.03 -32.76 -0.09
N LYS A 323 -8.22 -32.50 -0.62
CA LYS A 323 -9.38 -33.37 -0.58
C LYS A 323 -9.76 -33.80 -1.98
N THR A 324 -9.73 -35.10 -2.18
CA THR A 324 -10.28 -35.78 -3.35
C THR A 324 -11.52 -36.57 -2.94
N VAL A 325 -12.23 -37.14 -3.91
CA VAL A 325 -13.42 -37.97 -3.64
C VAL A 325 -13.12 -39.15 -2.71
N THR A 326 -11.90 -39.67 -2.72
CA THR A 326 -11.53 -40.90 -2.00
C THR A 326 -10.54 -40.69 -0.85
N LYS A 327 -9.87 -39.54 -0.81
CA LYS A 327 -8.76 -39.32 0.11
C LYS A 327 -8.64 -37.85 0.50
N THR A 328 -8.42 -37.60 1.79
CA THR A 328 -7.85 -36.36 2.29
C THR A 328 -6.38 -36.58 2.64
N THR A 329 -5.49 -35.73 2.14
CA THR A 329 -4.08 -35.71 2.53
C THR A 329 -3.79 -34.38 3.21
N SER A 330 -3.22 -34.42 4.39
CA SER A 330 -2.83 -33.23 5.16
C SER A 330 -1.34 -32.95 4.94
N TYR A 331 -1.01 -31.69 4.72
CA TYR A 331 0.35 -31.21 4.52
C TYR A 331 0.66 -30.07 5.48
N MET A 332 1.93 -29.94 5.85
CA MET A 332 2.47 -28.75 6.50
C MET A 332 3.61 -28.19 5.65
N ARG A 333 3.79 -26.87 5.69
CA ARG A 333 4.92 -26.21 5.03
C ARG A 333 6.09 -26.11 6.00
N VAL A 334 7.28 -26.49 5.54
CA VAL A 334 8.55 -26.42 6.28
C VAL A 334 9.60 -25.74 5.41
N GLY A 335 9.92 -24.48 5.72
CA GLY A 335 10.64 -23.61 4.80
C GLY A 335 9.85 -23.46 3.49
N GLU A 336 10.51 -23.78 2.37
CA GLU A 336 9.88 -23.76 1.04
C GLU A 336 9.21 -25.08 0.63
N ASN A 337 9.32 -26.13 1.46
CA ASN A 337 8.88 -27.47 1.10
C ASN A 337 7.55 -27.85 1.76
N TRP A 338 6.76 -28.68 1.09
CA TRP A 338 5.58 -29.31 1.66
C TRP A 338 5.89 -30.73 2.14
N LYS A 339 5.57 -31.04 3.39
CA LYS A 339 5.66 -32.38 3.98
C LYS A 339 4.28 -32.90 4.34
N VAL A 340 4.06 -34.21 4.25
CA VAL A 340 2.85 -34.84 4.78
C VAL A 340 2.82 -34.65 6.29
N TRP A 341 1.69 -34.18 6.82
CA TRP A 341 1.49 -33.95 8.24
C TRP A 341 0.53 -34.99 8.82
N ASN A 342 0.83 -35.46 10.04
CA ASN A 342 0.04 -36.51 10.70
C ASN A 342 -1.24 -35.98 11.37
N GLY A 343 -1.45 -34.65 11.40
CA GLY A 343 -2.60 -34.01 12.02
C GLY A 343 -2.40 -33.66 13.50
N GLU A 344 -1.24 -33.94 14.08
CA GLU A 344 -0.94 -33.63 15.47
C GLU A 344 -0.25 -32.25 15.57
N THR A 345 -0.80 -31.35 16.39
CA THR A 345 -0.26 -29.99 16.55
C THR A 345 1.18 -29.98 17.06
N GLU A 346 1.57 -30.97 17.87
CA GLU A 346 2.93 -31.12 18.41
C GLU A 346 3.98 -31.42 17.33
N SER A 347 3.55 -31.96 16.17
CA SER A 347 4.46 -32.24 15.04
C SER A 347 4.56 -31.08 14.04
N LEU A 348 3.83 -29.97 14.26
CA LEU A 348 3.87 -28.80 13.39
C LEU A 348 5.22 -28.09 13.47
N GLU A 349 5.98 -28.23 12.39
CA GLU A 349 7.21 -27.49 12.13
C GLU A 349 6.91 -26.09 11.57
N ALA A 350 7.86 -25.17 11.77
CA ALA A 350 7.82 -23.82 11.25
C ALA A 350 7.83 -23.78 9.71
N ALA A 351 6.98 -22.95 9.12
CA ALA A 351 7.14 -22.54 7.73
C ALA A 351 8.27 -21.50 7.63
N THR A 352 8.20 -20.41 8.40
CA THR A 352 9.23 -19.35 8.41
C THR A 352 9.32 -18.70 9.79
N PRO A 353 10.52 -18.64 10.42
CA PRO A 353 10.73 -17.92 11.67
C PRO A 353 10.83 -16.39 11.47
N TYR A 354 10.43 -15.64 12.48
CA TYR A 354 10.48 -14.18 12.53
C TYR A 354 11.03 -13.71 13.88
N GLU A 355 12.11 -12.93 13.83
CA GLU A 355 12.72 -12.32 15.02
C GLU A 355 11.79 -11.27 15.68
N ALA A 356 10.92 -10.65 14.88
CA ALA A 356 9.92 -9.69 15.30
C ALA A 356 8.77 -9.66 14.29
N LEU A 357 7.54 -9.92 14.75
CA LEU A 357 6.35 -9.74 13.92
C LEU A 357 6.16 -8.27 13.55
N ALA A 358 6.02 -7.98 12.26
CA ALA A 358 5.59 -6.67 11.78
C ALA A 358 4.09 -6.48 12.00
N GLU A 359 3.63 -5.22 12.06
CA GLU A 359 2.19 -4.90 12.11
C GLU A 359 1.43 -5.47 10.90
N ARG A 360 2.08 -5.49 9.73
CA ARG A 360 1.57 -6.10 8.51
C ARG A 360 2.64 -6.97 7.89
N MET A 361 2.25 -8.17 7.47
CA MET A 361 3.16 -9.09 6.78
C MET A 361 2.44 -9.87 5.70
N ALA A 362 3.14 -10.09 4.59
CA ALA A 362 2.72 -11.02 3.55
C ALA A 362 3.37 -12.37 3.82
N VAL A 363 2.55 -13.41 3.88
CA VAL A 363 2.96 -14.79 4.07
C VAL A 363 2.76 -15.54 2.75
N PRO A 364 3.84 -15.83 2.01
CA PRO A 364 3.74 -16.61 0.79
C PRO A 364 3.36 -18.06 1.13
N ILE A 365 2.22 -18.52 0.60
CA ILE A 365 1.71 -19.86 0.86
C ILE A 365 2.17 -20.81 -0.25
N PHE A 366 2.02 -20.41 -1.51
CA PHE A 366 2.33 -21.24 -2.67
C PHE A 366 2.59 -20.39 -3.91
N ASP A 367 3.60 -20.76 -4.69
CA ASP A 367 3.84 -20.23 -6.03
C ASP A 367 4.26 -21.42 -6.90
N GLY A 368 3.43 -21.78 -7.88
CA GLY A 368 3.73 -22.89 -8.77
C GLY A 368 2.53 -23.50 -9.48
N ASP A 369 2.67 -24.77 -9.85
CA ASP A 369 1.73 -25.52 -10.68
C ASP A 369 0.99 -26.59 -9.86
N LEU A 370 -0.34 -26.49 -9.80
CA LEU A 370 -1.24 -27.50 -9.23
C LEU A 370 -2.18 -28.12 -10.29
N SER A 371 -1.92 -27.91 -11.57
CA SER A 371 -2.77 -28.38 -12.68
C SER A 371 -2.96 -29.90 -12.73
N GLU A 372 -1.99 -30.65 -12.21
CA GLU A 372 -2.02 -32.12 -12.12
C GLU A 372 -2.46 -32.65 -10.75
N LEU A 373 -2.96 -31.77 -9.87
CA LEU A 373 -3.43 -32.13 -8.53
C LEU A 373 -4.90 -31.70 -8.30
N PRO A 374 -5.86 -32.32 -9.02
CA PRO A 374 -7.26 -31.96 -8.90
C PRO A 374 -7.81 -32.27 -7.51
N GLY A 375 -8.83 -31.51 -7.08
CA GLY A 375 -9.44 -31.63 -5.76
C GLY A 375 -9.63 -30.29 -5.08
N GLU A 376 -10.17 -30.33 -3.87
CA GLU A 376 -10.38 -29.16 -3.02
C GLU A 376 -9.18 -28.97 -2.09
N PHE A 377 -8.85 -27.71 -1.82
CA PHE A 377 -7.77 -27.31 -0.92
C PHE A 377 -8.36 -26.40 0.15
N ASP A 378 -8.16 -26.77 1.42
CA ASP A 378 -8.36 -25.87 2.56
C ASP A 378 -6.98 -25.54 3.15
N ILE A 379 -6.65 -24.27 3.26
CA ILE A 379 -5.36 -23.80 3.78
C ILE A 379 -5.58 -22.99 5.06
N TYR A 380 -4.89 -23.42 6.10
CA TYR A 380 -4.80 -22.73 7.37
C TYR A 380 -3.41 -22.12 7.48
N SER A 381 -3.37 -20.83 7.75
CA SER A 381 -2.13 -20.07 7.92
C SER A 381 -2.24 -19.19 9.14
N GLY A 382 -1.09 -18.92 9.77
CA GLY A 382 -1.02 -18.18 11.00
C GLY A 382 0.40 -18.11 11.53
N TYR A 383 0.53 -17.73 12.80
CA TYR A 383 1.80 -17.72 13.50
C TYR A 383 1.68 -18.28 14.91
N ARG A 384 2.79 -18.81 15.41
CA ARG A 384 2.97 -19.30 16.78
C ARG A 384 3.94 -18.38 17.51
N LEU A 385 3.52 -17.84 18.65
CA LEU A 385 4.38 -17.02 19.50
C LEU A 385 5.37 -17.90 20.26
N GLU A 386 6.65 -17.55 20.28
CA GLU A 386 7.65 -18.33 21.02
C GLU A 386 7.51 -18.19 22.54
N THR A 387 6.91 -17.09 23.00
CA THR A 387 6.82 -16.72 24.41
C THR A 387 5.91 -17.63 25.21
N ASP A 388 4.77 -18.02 24.65
CA ASP A 388 3.75 -18.84 25.32
C ASP A 388 3.25 -20.03 24.47
N LEU A 389 3.80 -20.20 23.27
CA LEU A 389 3.41 -21.22 22.29
C LEU A 389 1.95 -21.14 21.86
N SER A 390 1.30 -19.98 22.01
CA SER A 390 -0.02 -19.74 21.44
C SER A 390 0.05 -19.62 19.92
N ILE A 391 -1.00 -20.09 19.24
CA ILE A 391 -1.14 -20.08 17.79
C ILE A 391 -2.29 -19.16 17.41
N ILE A 392 -2.03 -18.20 16.55
CA ILE A 392 -3.03 -17.31 15.95
C ILE A 392 -3.13 -17.62 14.46
N PHE A 393 -4.31 -17.95 13.95
CA PHE A 393 -4.49 -18.43 12.58
C PHE A 393 -5.87 -18.04 12.01
N ASN A 394 -6.06 -18.23 10.71
CA ASN A 394 -7.29 -17.85 9.98
C ASN A 394 -8.57 -18.61 10.37
N GLY A 395 -8.48 -19.60 11.27
CA GLY A 395 -9.61 -20.15 12.02
C GLY A 395 -10.77 -20.64 11.15
N ASP A 396 -11.97 -20.14 11.43
CA ASP A 396 -13.21 -20.51 10.74
C ASP A 396 -13.29 -20.01 9.28
N SER A 397 -12.36 -19.16 8.87
CA SER A 397 -12.29 -18.58 7.53
C SER A 397 -11.00 -18.99 6.79
N PRO A 398 -10.75 -20.30 6.59
CA PRO A 398 -9.57 -20.72 5.86
C PRO A 398 -9.63 -20.28 4.41
N LEU A 399 -8.45 -20.22 3.78
CA LEU A 399 -8.35 -20.05 2.34
C LEU A 399 -8.77 -21.35 1.67
N LYS A 400 -9.70 -21.27 0.73
CA LYS A 400 -10.27 -22.40 -0.01
C LYS A 400 -10.13 -22.18 -1.50
N PHE A 401 -9.82 -23.23 -2.25
CA PHE A 401 -9.99 -23.26 -3.69
C PHE A 401 -10.09 -24.71 -4.17
N SER A 402 -10.44 -24.93 -5.43
CA SER A 402 -10.41 -26.27 -6.03
C SER A 402 -9.80 -26.23 -7.41
N VAL A 403 -9.13 -27.31 -7.80
CA VAL A 403 -8.64 -27.54 -9.16
C VAL A 403 -9.52 -28.59 -9.82
N GLU A 404 -10.00 -28.28 -11.03
CA GLU A 404 -10.87 -29.16 -11.81
C GLU A 404 -10.18 -30.48 -12.21
N ASN A 405 -10.96 -31.56 -12.21
CA ASN A 405 -10.55 -32.88 -12.68
C ASN A 405 -10.17 -32.89 -14.16
#